data_AF-A0A8K0CSY4-F1
#
_entry.id   AF-A0A8K0CSY4-F1
#
_cell.length_a   1.000
_cell.length_b   1.000
_cell.length_c   1.000
_cell.angle_alpha   90.00
_cell.angle_beta   90.00
_cell.angle_gamma   90.00
#
_symmetry.space_group_name_H-M   'P 1'
#
loop_
_entity.id
_entity.type
_entity.pdbx_description
1 polymer ?
#
loop_
_entity_poly.entity_id
_entity_poly.type
_entity_poly.pdbx_seq_one_letter_code
_entity_poly.pdbx_strand_id
1 'polypeptide(L)'
;NYMMNVSFNYEGDIVEFDENGDPPGRYDILNYQQKEDGTYDYVTVGIWNNRTINWMSDMQYGPNTSVKSVCSPPCPLGHYK
;
A
#
# COMPACT_ATOMS: atom_id res chain seq x y z
N ASN A 1 1.17 12.26 -31.79
CA ASN A 1 0.24 11.11 -31.78
C ASN A 1 0.88 9.73 -31.62
N TYR A 2 2.22 9.58 -31.61
CA TYR A 2 2.84 8.26 -31.35
C TYR A 2 2.97 7.95 -29.85
N MET A 3 3.30 8.96 -29.02
CA MET A 3 3.63 8.75 -27.60
C MET A 3 2.45 8.35 -26.69
N MET A 4 1.20 8.54 -27.12
CA MET A 4 0.02 8.15 -26.32
C MET A 4 -0.42 6.70 -26.56
N ASN A 5 0.11 6.04 -27.59
CA ASN A 5 -0.26 4.66 -27.95
C ASN A 5 1.01 3.79 -28.02
N VAL A 6 1.75 3.79 -26.91
CA VAL A 6 2.93 2.94 -26.71
C VAL A 6 2.71 2.05 -25.49
N SER A 7 3.14 0.81 -25.62
CA SER A 7 3.23 -0.14 -24.52
C SER A 7 4.58 -0.83 -24.64
N PHE A 8 5.39 -0.75 -23.59
CA PHE A 8 6.71 -1.37 -23.55
C PHE A 8 7.04 -1.88 -22.16
N ASN A 9 7.94 -2.86 -22.09
CA ASN A 9 8.45 -3.36 -20.83
C ASN A 9 9.64 -2.50 -20.36
N TYR A 10 9.61 -2.09 -19.10
CA TYR A 10 10.73 -1.42 -18.44
C TYR A 10 10.89 -2.00 -17.04
N GLU A 11 12.05 -2.59 -16.75
CA GLU A 11 12.38 -3.18 -15.45
C GLU A 11 11.33 -4.17 -14.88
N GLY A 12 10.65 -4.90 -15.77
CA GLY A 12 9.63 -5.88 -15.40
C GLY A 12 8.22 -5.31 -15.33
N ASP A 13 8.05 -4.00 -15.47
CA ASP A 13 6.75 -3.34 -15.55
C ASP A 13 6.32 -3.08 -16.99
N ILE A 14 5.01 -3.08 -17.22
CA ILE A 14 4.41 -2.61 -18.47
C ILE A 14 4.10 -1.12 -18.29
N VAL A 15 4.78 -0.30 -19.08
CA VAL A 15 4.52 1.13 -19.16
C VAL A 15 3.55 1.36 -20.31
N GLU A 16 2.39 1.90 -19.99
CA GLU A 16 1.33 2.32 -20.91
C GLU A 16 0.75 3.66 -20.42
N PHE A 17 -0.11 4.30 -21.21
CA PHE A 17 -0.70 5.59 -20.86
C PHE A 17 -2.22 5.54 -21.08
N ASP A 18 -2.97 6.15 -20.16
CA ASP A 18 -4.41 6.30 -20.32
C ASP A 18 -4.77 7.45 -21.31
N GLU A 19 -6.07 7.72 -21.48
CA GLU A 19 -6.56 8.77 -22.38
C GLU A 19 -6.07 10.19 -22.02
N ASN A 20 -5.66 10.40 -20.76
CA ASN A 20 -5.10 11.66 -20.28
C ASN A 20 -3.56 11.70 -20.39
N GLY A 21 -2.92 10.57 -20.71
CA GLY A 21 -1.47 10.45 -20.75
C GLY A 21 -0.84 10.05 -19.41
N ASP A 22 -1.62 9.52 -18.47
CA ASP A 22 -1.11 9.10 -17.16
C ASP A 22 -0.66 7.63 -17.19
N PRO A 23 0.55 7.30 -16.69
CA PRO A 23 1.00 5.92 -16.59
C PRO A 23 0.29 5.18 -15.45
N PRO A 24 0.27 3.83 -15.47
CA PRO A 24 -0.27 3.06 -14.36
C PRO A 24 0.51 3.36 -13.08
N GLY A 25 -0.23 3.67 -12.00
CA GLY A 25 0.38 3.93 -10.70
C GLY A 25 0.93 2.65 -10.05
N ARG A 26 2.13 2.75 -9.48
CA ARG A 26 2.77 1.70 -8.68
C ARG A 26 3.51 2.35 -7.52
N TYR A 27 3.35 1.78 -6.31
CA TYR A 27 3.96 2.32 -5.11
C TYR A 27 4.44 1.22 -4.17
N ASP A 28 5.58 1.46 -3.53
CA ASP A 28 6.00 0.69 -2.36
C ASP A 28 5.35 1.26 -1.11
N ILE A 29 4.84 0.37 -0.27
CA ILE A 29 4.28 0.70 1.03
C ILE A 29 5.36 0.45 2.08
N LEU A 30 5.83 1.52 2.70
CA LEU A 30 6.88 1.48 3.72
C LEU A 30 6.27 1.58 5.12
N ASN A 31 6.87 0.87 6.07
CA ASN A 31 6.58 0.99 7.49
C ASN A 31 7.87 1.31 8.23
N TYR A 32 7.83 2.29 9.14
CA TYR A 32 8.99 2.68 9.94
C TYR A 32 9.10 1.75 11.15
N GLN A 33 10.13 0.91 11.18
CA GLN A 33 10.28 -0.18 12.13
C GLN A 33 11.59 -0.08 12.91
N GLN A 34 11.56 -0.56 14.15
CA GLN A 34 12.75 -0.87 14.94
C GLN A 34 13.35 -2.20 14.48
N LYS A 35 14.63 -2.20 14.13
CA LYS A 35 15.43 -3.38 13.78
C LYS A 35 15.95 -4.11 15.03
N GLU A 36 16.46 -5.32 14.84
CA GLU A 36 17.01 -6.15 15.92
C GLU A 36 18.18 -5.50 16.66
N ASP A 37 18.95 -4.66 15.99
CA ASP A 37 20.07 -3.90 16.57
C ASP A 37 19.62 -2.65 17.36
N GLY A 38 18.30 -2.42 17.48
CA GLY A 38 17.70 -1.30 18.17
C GLY A 38 17.61 -0.01 17.34
N THR A 39 18.15 0.00 16.12
CA THR A 39 18.02 1.14 15.19
C THR A 39 16.64 1.16 14.54
N TYR A 40 16.31 2.24 13.83
CA TYR A 40 15.05 2.38 13.10
C TYR A 40 15.29 2.64 11.63
N ASP A 41 14.43 2.07 10.78
CA ASP A 41 14.50 2.28 9.33
C ASP A 41 13.14 2.05 8.66
N TYR A 42 13.03 2.46 7.40
CA TYR A 42 11.90 2.13 6.56
C TYR A 42 12.04 0.72 5.99
N VAL A 43 11.03 -0.11 6.23
CA VAL A 43 10.92 -1.47 5.70
C VAL A 43 9.75 -1.55 4.75
N THR A 44 9.96 -2.09 3.55
CA THR A 44 8.88 -2.35 2.61
C THR A 44 7.99 -3.47 3.14
N VAL A 45 6.71 -3.15 3.35
CA VAL A 45 5.69 -4.08 3.87
C VAL A 45 4.66 -4.50 2.83
N GLY A 46 4.57 -3.78 1.72
CA GLY A 46 3.70 -4.15 0.62
C GLY A 46 3.94 -3.33 -0.62
N ILE A 47 3.21 -3.68 -1.67
CA ILE A 47 3.20 -3.01 -2.97
C ILE A 47 1.76 -2.71 -3.33
N TRP A 48 1.51 -1.50 -3.79
CA TRP A 48 0.27 -1.13 -4.46
C TRP A 48 0.52 -1.12 -5.97
N ASN A 49 -0.26 -1.90 -6.71
CA ASN A 49 -0.23 -1.91 -8.16
C ASN A 49 -1.65 -2.08 -8.70
N ASN A 50 -2.03 -1.21 -9.63
CA ASN A 50 -3.31 -1.26 -10.34
C ASN A 50 -4.50 -1.55 -9.40
N ARG A 51 -4.68 -0.70 -8.39
CA ARG A 51 -5.76 -0.76 -7.38
C ARG A 51 -5.72 -1.97 -6.44
N THR A 52 -4.70 -2.81 -6.54
CA THR A 52 -4.53 -3.98 -5.68
C THR A 52 -3.36 -3.75 -4.73
N ILE A 53 -3.56 -4.08 -3.46
CA ILE A 53 -2.51 -4.09 -2.45
C ILE A 53 -2.06 -5.52 -2.23
N ASN A 54 -0.76 -5.75 -2.29
CA ASN A 54 -0.13 -7.01 -1.91
C ASN A 54 0.78 -6.77 -0.70
N TRP A 55 0.49 -7.43 0.42
CA TRP A 55 1.30 -7.37 1.64
C TRP A 55 2.38 -8.45 1.59
N MET A 56 3.63 -8.06 1.78
CA MET A 56 4.81 -8.94 1.67
C MET A 56 5.43 -9.27 3.01
N SER A 57 5.24 -8.42 4.01
CA SER A 57 5.77 -8.61 5.36
C SER A 57 4.86 -7.95 6.41
N ASP A 58 5.08 -8.31 7.67
CA ASP A 58 4.31 -7.79 8.78
C ASP A 58 4.65 -6.32 9.07
N MET A 59 3.62 -5.55 9.40
CA MET A 59 3.78 -4.18 9.89
C MET A 59 4.12 -4.21 11.38
N GLN A 60 5.10 -3.42 11.79
CA GLN A 60 5.35 -3.15 13.19
C GLN A 60 4.36 -2.09 13.66
N TYR A 61 3.52 -2.48 14.61
CA TYR A 61 2.70 -1.57 15.39
C TYR A 61 3.47 -1.21 16.67
N GLY A 62 3.10 -0.12 17.33
CA GLY A 62 3.69 0.26 18.61
C GLY A 62 3.44 -0.78 19.73
N PRO A 63 3.54 -0.41 21.01
CA PRO A 63 3.40 -1.36 22.13
C PRO A 63 2.03 -2.08 22.20
N ASN A 64 1.06 -1.70 21.36
CA ASN A 64 -0.20 -2.39 21.18
C ASN A 64 -0.35 -2.88 19.73
N THR A 65 -1.10 -3.98 19.56
CA THR A 65 -1.62 -4.48 18.28
C THR A 65 -2.22 -3.37 17.42
N SER A 66 -2.43 -3.64 16.12
CA SER A 66 -3.05 -2.71 15.14
C SER A 66 -4.07 -1.73 15.74
N VAL A 67 -3.86 -0.44 15.52
CA VAL A 67 -4.70 0.62 16.09
C VAL A 67 -6.08 0.62 15.43
N LYS A 68 -7.15 0.59 16.23
CA LYS A 68 -8.52 0.76 15.73
C LYS A 68 -8.86 2.25 15.65
N SER A 69 -9.03 2.76 14.43
CA SER A 69 -9.49 4.13 14.19
C SER A 69 -11.01 4.15 13.97
N VAL A 70 -11.79 4.19 15.07
CA VAL A 70 -13.25 4.26 15.03
C VAL A 70 -13.77 5.36 15.94
N CYS A 71 -14.83 6.06 15.52
CA CYS A 71 -15.48 7.09 16.35
C CYS A 71 -16.25 6.45 17.52
N SER A 72 -16.93 5.33 17.27
CA SER A 72 -17.63 4.54 18.27
C SER A 72 -17.43 3.05 17.97
N PRO A 73 -17.30 2.19 19.00
CA PRO A 73 -17.27 0.75 18.78
C PRO A 73 -18.62 0.26 18.21
N PRO A 74 -18.63 -0.86 17.46
CA PRO A 74 -19.87 -1.46 17.00
C PRO A 74 -20.75 -1.85 18.19
N CYS A 75 -22.06 -1.67 18.07
CA CYS A 75 -23.01 -2.07 19.09
C CYS A 75 -23.02 -3.60 19.25
N PRO A 76 -23.29 -4.11 20.47
CA PRO A 76 -23.56 -5.54 20.65
C PRO A 76 -24.74 -5.98 19.78
N LEU A 77 -24.70 -7.25 19.33
CA LEU A 77 -25.81 -7.85 18.60
C LEU A 77 -27.12 -7.70 19.39
N GLY A 78 -28.19 -7.25 18.74
CA GLY A 78 -29.50 -7.03 19.38
C GLY A 78 -29.65 -5.71 20.15
N HIS A 79 -28.61 -4.87 20.20
CA HIS A 79 -28.65 -3.53 20.82
C HIS A 79 -28.64 -2.39 19.79
N TYR A 80 -28.94 -2.69 18.52
CA TYR A 80 -29.15 -1.65 17.49
C TYR A 80 -30.57 -1.08 17.62
N LYS A 81 -30.71 0.22 17.38
CA LYS A 81 -31.99 0.95 17.47
C LYS A 81 -32.61 1.13 16.10
#